data_AF-A0A0F8E2U4-F1
#
_entry.id   AF-A0A0F8E2U4-F1
#
_cell.length_a   1.000
_cell.length_b   1.000
_cell.length_c   1.000
_cell.angle_alpha   90.00
_cell.angle_beta   90.00
_cell.angle_gamma   90.00
#
_symmetry.space_group_name_H-M   'P 1'
#
loop_
_entity.id
_entity.type
_entity.pdbx_description
1 polymer ?
#
loop_
_entity_poly.entity_id
_entity_poly.type
_entity_poly.pdbx_seq_one_letter_code
_entity_poly.pdbx_strand_id
1 'polypeptide(L)'
;MVNLFSLIKDYLVDQKAGIRQLITWFLNLVMEEEALLQAGAHRYERTDSRKASRNGYIPRTLYTKHGELELLKPQFHEFFASGLSNAGITPKR
;
A
#
# COMPACT_ATOMS: atom_id res chain seq x y z
N MET A 1 -6.77 -6.54 13.06
CA MET A 1 -5.32 -6.50 13.33
C MET A 1 -4.77 -7.89 13.05
N VAL A 2 -3.75 -7.98 12.20
CA VAL A 2 -3.07 -9.27 11.93
C VAL A 2 -2.22 -9.62 13.15
N ASN A 3 -2.33 -10.85 13.65
CA ASN A 3 -1.56 -11.29 14.80
C ASN A 3 -0.24 -11.90 14.33
N LEU A 4 0.89 -11.30 14.70
CA LEU A 4 2.20 -11.80 14.31
C LEU A 4 2.47 -13.22 14.83
N PHE A 5 1.97 -13.56 16.02
CA PHE A 5 2.13 -14.90 16.58
C PHE A 5 1.38 -15.97 15.78
N SER A 6 0.22 -15.64 15.18
CA SER A 6 -0.48 -16.61 14.32
C SER A 6 0.31 -16.88 13.05
N LEU A 7 0.88 -15.84 12.44
CA LEU A 7 1.76 -15.97 11.26
C LEU A 7 2.99 -16.84 11.52
N ILE A 8 3.65 -16.64 12.66
CA ILE A 8 4.81 -17.46 13.04
C ILE A 8 4.37 -18.91 13.27
N LYS A 9 3.25 -19.12 13.97
CA LYS A 9 2.71 -20.47 14.19
C LYS A 9 2.41 -21.17 12.87
N ASP A 10 1.77 -20.48 11.94
CA ASP A 10 1.42 -21.03 10.62
C ASP A 10 2.68 -21.39 9.82
N TYR A 11 3.74 -20.58 9.90
CA TYR A 11 5.04 -20.90 9.32
C TYR A 11 5.70 -22.13 9.94
N LEU A 12 5.57 -22.32 11.25
CA LEU A 12 6.12 -23.50 11.93
C LEU A 12 5.35 -24.78 11.59
N VAL A 13 4.05 -24.69 11.31
CA VAL A 13 3.20 -25.83 10.93
C VAL A 13 3.35 -26.17 9.45
N ASP A 14 3.28 -25.17 8.57
CA ASP A 14 3.48 -25.31 7.12
C ASP A 14 4.37 -24.16 6.63
N GLN A 15 5.65 -24.47 6.43
CA GLN A 15 6.63 -23.48 6.00
C GLN A 15 6.27 -22.85 4.65
N LYS A 16 5.68 -23.61 3.72
CA LYS A 16 5.37 -23.11 2.37
C LYS A 16 4.17 -22.18 2.39
N ALA A 17 3.09 -22.55 3.09
CA ALA A 17 1.94 -21.68 3.24
C ALA A 17 2.23 -20.47 4.13
N GLY A 18 2.97 -20.68 5.22
CA GLY A 18 3.31 -19.63 6.17
C GLY A 18 4.26 -18.59 5.60
N ILE A 19 5.29 -18.96 4.82
CA ILE A 19 6.16 -17.97 4.18
C ILE A 19 5.38 -17.12 3.18
N ARG A 20 4.43 -17.71 2.46
CA ARG A 20 3.55 -17.00 1.53
C ARG A 20 2.73 -15.95 2.28
N GLN A 21 2.08 -16.33 3.36
CA GLN A 21 1.29 -15.42 4.20
C GLN A 21 2.15 -14.30 4.81
N LEU A 22 3.37 -14.64 5.26
CA LEU A 22 4.31 -13.69 5.86
C LEU A 22 4.76 -12.64 4.87
N ILE A 23 5.16 -13.05 3.67
CA ILE A 23 5.56 -12.12 2.62
C ILE A 23 4.35 -11.27 2.19
N THR A 24 3.17 -11.87 2.01
CA THR A 24 1.94 -11.11 1.66
C THR A 24 1.61 -10.06 2.71
N TRP A 25 1.65 -10.41 4.00
CA TRP A 25 1.39 -9.47 5.07
C TRP A 25 2.42 -8.32 5.08
N PHE A 26 3.70 -8.66 4.98
CA PHE A 26 4.77 -7.67 5.00
C PHE A 26 4.69 -6.72 3.80
N LEU A 27 4.48 -7.23 2.58
CA LEU A 27 4.39 -6.39 1.39
C LEU A 27 3.16 -5.48 1.42
N ASN A 28 2.03 -5.93 1.97
CA ASN A 28 0.87 -5.06 2.18
C ASN A 28 1.14 -3.94 3.20
N LEU A 29 1.95 -4.21 4.23
CA LEU A 29 2.42 -3.17 5.16
C LEU A 29 3.32 -2.16 4.43
N VAL A 30 4.28 -2.63 3.64
CA VAL A 30 5.14 -1.75 2.83
C VAL A 30 4.32 -0.89 1.88
N MET A 31 3.29 -1.45 1.24
CA MET A 31 2.38 -0.68 0.37
C MET A 31 1.67 0.47 1.12
N GLU A 32 1.30 0.27 2.39
CA GLU A 32 0.73 1.33 3.22
C GLU A 32 1.73 2.45 3.51
N GLU A 33 2.96 2.09 3.84
CA GLU A 33 4.03 3.06 4.12
C GLU A 33 4.43 3.83 2.86
N GLU A 34 4.56 3.17 1.72
CA GLU A 34 4.76 3.86 0.43
C GLU A 34 3.61 4.82 0.14
N ALA A 35 2.39 4.44 0.48
CA ALA A 35 1.24 5.30 0.28
C ALA A 35 1.22 6.52 1.21
N LEU A 36 1.69 6.38 2.44
CA LEU A 36 1.93 7.49 3.35
C LEU A 36 2.96 8.45 2.76
N LEU A 37 4.09 7.93 2.28
CA LEU A 37 5.16 8.76 1.69
C LEU A 37 4.69 9.52 0.44
N GLN A 38 3.87 8.88 -0.40
CA GLN A 38 3.31 9.51 -1.61
C GLN A 38 2.23 10.54 -1.27
N ALA A 39 1.29 10.21 -0.38
CA ALA A 39 0.21 11.14 0.02
C ALA A 39 0.70 12.27 0.94
N GLY A 40 1.80 12.07 1.66
CA GLY A 40 2.27 12.99 2.70
C GLY A 40 1.33 13.08 3.90
N ALA A 41 0.47 12.08 4.10
CA ALA A 41 -0.55 12.04 5.15
C ALA A 41 -1.03 10.60 5.41
N HIS A 42 -1.27 10.26 6.67
CA HIS A 42 -1.94 9.02 7.03
C HIS A 42 -3.41 9.04 6.61
N ARG A 43 -4.02 7.85 6.66
CA ARG A 43 -5.45 7.69 6.40
C ARG A 43 -6.27 8.50 7.40
N TYR A 44 -7.18 9.32 6.87
CA TYR A 44 -8.05 10.23 7.64
C TYR A 44 -7.34 11.31 8.47
N GLU A 45 -6.01 11.40 8.40
CA GLU A 45 -5.27 12.48 9.05
C GLU A 45 -5.63 13.83 8.42
N ARG A 46 -5.69 14.89 9.22
CA ARG A 46 -5.79 16.26 8.70
C ARG A 46 -4.42 16.88 8.77
N THR A 47 -3.82 17.11 7.60
CA THR A 47 -2.53 17.77 7.47
C THR A 47 -2.51 18.64 6.23
N ASP A 48 -1.83 19.77 6.32
CA ASP A 48 -1.62 20.69 5.21
C ASP A 48 -0.56 20.15 4.22
N SER A 49 0.21 19.14 4.61
CA SER A 49 1.22 18.46 3.77
C SER A 49 0.63 17.44 2.79
N ARG A 50 -0.70 17.22 2.79
CA ARG A 50 -1.36 16.21 1.95
C ARG A 50 -1.24 16.57 0.47
N LYS A 51 -0.70 15.65 -0.33
CA LYS A 51 -0.49 15.81 -1.77
C LYS A 51 -1.51 15.07 -2.64
N ALA A 52 -2.12 14.01 -2.11
CA ALA A 52 -3.08 13.20 -2.84
C ALA A 52 -4.12 12.60 -1.89
N SER A 53 -5.33 12.36 -2.42
CA SER A 53 -6.35 11.59 -1.71
C SER A 53 -6.22 10.11 -2.03
N ARG A 54 -6.48 9.25 -1.05
CA ARG A 54 -6.48 7.78 -1.22
C ARG A 54 -7.92 7.30 -1.39
N ASN A 55 -8.21 6.57 -2.46
CA ASN A 55 -9.55 6.06 -2.76
C ASN A 55 -9.57 4.53 -2.87
N GLY A 56 -9.35 3.86 -1.74
CA GLY A 56 -9.43 2.41 -1.65
C GLY A 56 -8.21 1.68 -2.21
N TYR A 57 -8.44 0.45 -2.66
CA TYR A 57 -7.41 -0.49 -3.10
C TYR A 57 -7.81 -1.21 -4.37
N ILE A 58 -6.82 -1.53 -5.19
CA ILE A 58 -6.96 -2.40 -6.34
C ILE A 58 -6.19 -3.70 -6.04
N PRO A 59 -6.83 -4.88 -6.00
CA PRO A 59 -6.13 -6.14 -5.81
C PRO A 59 -5.16 -6.39 -6.97
N ARG A 60 -3.96 -6.88 -6.64
CA ARG A 60 -2.90 -7.18 -7.59
C ARG A 60 -2.20 -8.48 -7.20
N THR A 61 -2.14 -9.42 -8.14
CA THR A 61 -1.39 -10.65 -8.00
C THR A 61 0.09 -10.39 -8.31
N LEU A 62 0.98 -10.82 -7.41
CA LEU A 62 2.43 -10.84 -7.60
C LEU A 62 2.92 -12.30 -7.65
N TYR A 63 3.56 -12.66 -8.76
CA TYR A 63 4.14 -13.99 -8.94
C TYR A 63 5.53 -14.06 -8.32
N THR A 64 5.74 -15.02 -7.43
CA THR A 64 7.03 -15.20 -6.73
C THR A 64 7.47 -16.67 -6.75
N LYS A 65 8.72 -16.92 -6.33
CA LYS A 65 9.21 -18.29 -6.12
C LYS A 65 8.40 -19.10 -5.10
N HIS A 66 7.65 -18.42 -4.23
CA HIS A 66 6.80 -19.03 -3.21
C HIS A 66 5.32 -19.15 -3.65
N GLY A 67 5.04 -18.86 -4.92
CA GLY A 67 3.71 -18.86 -5.51
C GLY A 67 3.14 -17.45 -5.69
N GLU A 68 1.83 -17.41 -5.96
CA GLU A 68 1.06 -16.19 -6.15
C GLU A 68 0.75 -15.51 -4.81
N LEU A 69 0.95 -14.19 -4.76
CA LEU A 69 0.64 -13.35 -3.62
C LEU A 69 -0.42 -12.32 -4.02
N GLU A 70 -1.49 -12.22 -3.23
CA GLU A 70 -2.50 -11.17 -3.41
C GLU A 70 -2.13 -9.93 -2.59
N LEU A 71 -1.88 -8.82 -3.29
CA LEU A 71 -1.52 -7.54 -2.71
C LEU A 71 -2.64 -6.51 -2.91
N LEU A 72 -2.79 -5.62 -1.95
CA LEU A 72 -3.74 -4.52 -1.96
C LEU A 72 -3.01 -3.24 -2.36
N LYS A 73 -2.96 -2.96 -3.67
CA LYS A 73 -2.31 -1.74 -4.16
C LYS A 73 -3.16 -0.52 -3.80
N PRO A 74 -2.63 0.47 -3.06
CA PRO A 74 -3.35 1.70 -2.75
C PRO A 74 -3.68 2.47 -4.03
N GLN A 75 -4.91 2.98 -4.12
CA GLN A 75 -5.35 3.83 -5.22
C GLN A 75 -5.35 5.29 -4.79
N PHE A 76 -4.82 6.16 -5.65
CA PHE A 76 -4.80 7.61 -5.44
C PHE A 76 -5.75 8.32 -6.39
N HIS A 77 -6.42 9.34 -5.87
CA HIS A 77 -7.18 10.33 -6.63
C HIS A 77 -6.46 11.67 -6.51
N GLU A 78 -6.40 12.41 -7.62
CA GLU A 78 -5.60 13.63 -7.79
C GLU A 78 -4.09 13.38 -7.68
N PHE A 79 -3.46 13.21 -8.84
CA PHE A 79 -2.01 13.25 -8.97
C PHE A 79 -1.68 14.59 -9.65
N PHE A 80 -1.45 15.66 -8.88
CA PHE A 80 -0.68 16.77 -9.44
C PHE A 80 0.75 16.25 -9.54
N ALA A 81 1.10 15.68 -10.69
CA ALA A 81 2.48 15.38 -11.03
C ALA A 81 3.24 16.72 -11.06
N SER A 82 3.73 17.18 -9.92
CA SER A 82 4.71 18.26 -9.83
C SER A 82 6.06 17.70 -10.30
N GLY A 83 6.12 17.43 -11.59
CA GLY A 83 7.24 16.87 -12.33
C GLY A 83 7.20 17.20 -13.82
N LEU A 84 6.19 17.94 -14.28
CA LEU A 84 6.24 18.69 -15.54
C LEU A 84 5.85 20.12 -15.24
N SER A 85 6.81 21.04 -15.38
CA SER A 85 6.54 22.46 -15.53
C SER A 85 5.46 22.63 -16.59
N ASN A 86 4.31 23.16 -16.22
CA ASN A 86 3.55 24.04 -17.11
C ASN A 86 2.72 24.98 -16.25
N ALA A 87 2.86 26.25 -16.60
CA ALA A 87 2.25 27.38 -15.94
C ALA A 87 0.73 27.22 -15.88
N GLY A 88 0.17 27.62 -14.74
CA GLY A 88 -1.15 28.24 -14.65
C GLY A 88 -2.35 27.39 -15.00
N ILE A 89 -2.72 26.41 -14.17
CA ILE A 89 -4.12 26.05 -14.00
C ILE A 89 -4.36 25.72 -12.52
N THR A 90 -5.05 26.61 -11.81
CA THR A 90 -5.68 26.29 -10.53
C THR A 90 -7.11 25.81 -10.81
N PRO A 91 -7.54 24.62 -10.33
CA PRO A 91 -8.97 24.34 -10.29
C PRO A 91 -9.57 25.05 -9.08
N LYS A 92 -10.50 25.97 -9.39
CA LYS A 92 -11.43 26.58 -8.43
C LYS A 92 -12.37 25.50 -7.89
N ARG A 93 -12.54 25.53 -6.55
CA ARG A 93 -13.62 24.99 -5.70
C ARG A 93 -14.42 23.79 -6.20
#